data_AF-A0A559RZR8-F1
#
_entry.id   AF-A0A559RZR8-F1
#
_cell.length_a   1.000
_cell.length_b   1.000
_cell.length_c   1.000
_cell.angle_alpha   90.00
_cell.angle_beta   90.00
_cell.angle_gamma   90.00
#
_symmetry.space_group_name_H-M   'P 1'
#
loop_
_entity.id
_entity.type
_entity.pdbx_description
1 polymer ?
#
loop_
_entity_poly.entity_id
_entity_poly.type
_entity_poly.pdbx_seq_one_letter_code
_entity_poly.pdbx_strand_id
1 'polypeptide(L)'
;MSKSLVEITGFNELEKKLKNLTNDKVKSREVRKILGQVANPTVKAAKQLTPSASDIKVNGKSYSRKKRQVRKTVVEENYTAGMGKKSIGKKMLTKAKNPMLVVRARDISIGGKKKYGGFYLRQFILRGTKNIKSNPFMDKAYNQTKGLVTAAAESKITKYIQKAIDRL
;
A
#
# COMPACT_ATOMS: atom_id res chain seq x y z
N MET A 1 59.86 -20.42 -15.53
CA MET A 1 59.42 -19.13 -14.94
C MET A 1 57.95 -19.24 -14.55
N SER A 2 57.67 -19.88 -13.42
CA SER A 2 56.32 -19.92 -12.84
C SER A 2 55.99 -18.52 -12.33
N LYS A 3 54.96 -17.88 -12.89
CA LYS A 3 54.49 -16.57 -12.41
C LYS A 3 54.16 -16.69 -10.93
N SER A 4 54.77 -15.84 -10.10
CA SER A 4 54.44 -15.69 -8.70
C SER A 4 52.94 -15.45 -8.56
N LEU A 5 52.23 -16.34 -7.87
CA LEU A 5 50.88 -16.11 -7.40
C LEU A 5 50.95 -14.96 -6.38
N VAL A 6 50.81 -13.73 -6.85
CA VAL A 6 50.61 -12.59 -5.97
C VAL A 6 49.21 -12.76 -5.38
N GLU A 7 49.12 -13.13 -4.11
CA GLU A 7 47.86 -13.06 -3.37
C GLU A 7 47.42 -11.61 -3.30
N ILE A 8 46.42 -11.26 -4.12
CA ILE A 8 45.77 -9.95 -4.05
C ILE A 8 44.98 -9.92 -2.74
N THR A 9 45.58 -9.34 -1.71
CA THR A 9 44.92 -9.11 -0.42
C THR A 9 43.68 -8.24 -0.64
N GLY A 10 42.54 -8.70 -0.12
CA GLY A 10 41.25 -7.99 -0.28
C GLY A 10 40.41 -8.41 -1.50
N PHE A 11 40.90 -9.25 -2.42
CA PHE A 11 40.09 -9.72 -3.56
C PHE A 11 38.86 -10.53 -3.10
N ASN A 12 39.02 -11.37 -2.08
CA ASN A 12 37.92 -12.13 -1.49
C ASN A 12 36.84 -11.24 -0.85
N GLU A 13 37.22 -10.07 -0.33
CA GLU A 13 36.27 -9.10 0.21
C GLU A 13 35.52 -8.38 -0.91
N LEU A 14 36.24 -7.96 -1.94
CA LEU A 14 35.67 -7.37 -3.15
C LEU A 14 34.69 -8.33 -3.84
N GLU A 15 35.05 -9.60 -3.98
CA GLU A 15 34.20 -10.64 -4.54
C GLU A 15 32.92 -10.84 -3.70
N LYS A 16 33.03 -10.88 -2.37
CA LYS A 16 31.87 -10.95 -1.46
C LYS A 16 30.98 -9.72 -1.60
N LYS A 17 31.56 -8.52 -1.70
CA LYS A 17 30.81 -7.27 -1.87
C LYS A 17 30.09 -7.22 -3.23
N LEU A 18 30.73 -7.66 -4.31
CA LEU A 18 30.13 -7.79 -5.64
C LEU A 18 28.99 -8.81 -5.65
N LYS A 19 29.20 -10.00 -5.05
CA LYS A 19 28.16 -11.03 -4.91
C LYS A 19 26.97 -10.53 -4.09
N ASN A 20 27.20 -9.79 -3.03
CA ASN A 20 26.14 -9.17 -2.22
C ASN A 20 25.34 -8.14 -3.03
N LEU A 21 25.99 -7.40 -3.91
CA LEU A 21 25.35 -6.44 -4.81
C LEU A 21 24.54 -7.12 -5.92
N THR A 22 24.84 -8.38 -6.27
CA THR A 22 24.03 -9.19 -7.19
C THR A 22 22.83 -9.88 -6.53
N ASN A 23 22.68 -9.82 -5.19
CA ASN A 23 21.60 -10.53 -4.50
C ASN A 23 20.24 -9.84 -4.66
N ASP A 24 19.42 -10.38 -5.57
CA ASP A 24 18.07 -9.88 -5.88
C ASP A 24 17.10 -9.90 -4.70
N LYS A 25 17.25 -10.82 -3.75
CA LYS A 25 16.37 -10.86 -2.56
C LYS A 25 16.56 -9.61 -1.72
N VAL A 26 17.80 -9.17 -1.53
CA VAL A 26 18.15 -7.96 -0.75
C VAL A 26 17.66 -6.72 -1.49
N LYS A 27 17.92 -6.61 -2.80
CA LYS A 27 17.39 -5.51 -3.63
C LYS A 27 15.88 -5.41 -3.54
N SER A 28 15.19 -6.54 -3.73
CA SER A 28 13.72 -6.55 -3.70
C SER A 28 13.20 -6.09 -2.34
N ARG A 29 13.86 -6.47 -1.23
CA ARG A 29 13.45 -6.08 0.12
C ARG A 29 13.56 -4.58 0.33
N GLU A 30 14.66 -3.97 -0.14
CA GLU A 30 14.88 -2.53 -0.02
C GLU A 30 13.94 -1.73 -0.94
N VAL A 31 13.76 -2.18 -2.18
CA VAL A 31 12.79 -1.57 -3.11
C VAL A 31 11.38 -1.60 -2.51
N ARG A 32 10.96 -2.70 -1.88
CA ARG A 32 9.65 -2.79 -1.21
C ARG A 32 9.51 -1.79 -0.06
N LYS A 33 10.57 -1.52 0.70
CA LYS A 33 10.57 -0.48 1.75
C LYS A 33 10.42 0.91 1.15
N ILE A 34 11.16 1.23 0.10
CA ILE A 34 11.08 2.51 -0.62
C ILE A 34 9.67 2.72 -1.17
N LEU A 35 9.12 1.75 -1.90
CA LEU A 35 7.74 1.78 -2.39
C LEU A 35 6.74 2.00 -1.24
N GLY A 36 6.97 1.34 -0.11
CA GLY A 36 6.18 1.49 1.11
C GLY A 36 6.17 2.91 1.65
N GLN A 37 7.29 3.62 1.60
CA GLN A 37 7.39 5.02 2.03
C GLN A 37 6.75 5.97 1.01
N VAL A 38 7.03 5.74 -0.26
CA VAL A 38 6.60 6.59 -1.38
C VAL A 38 5.08 6.53 -1.59
N ALA A 39 4.43 5.42 -1.21
CA ALA A 39 2.98 5.31 -1.24
C ALA A 39 2.23 6.03 -0.08
N ASN A 40 2.93 6.55 0.93
CA ASN A 40 2.29 7.18 2.10
C ASN A 40 1.43 8.42 1.75
N PRO A 41 1.87 9.35 0.88
CA PRO A 41 1.05 10.49 0.47
C PRO A 41 -0.25 10.06 -0.21
N THR A 42 -0.20 9.07 -1.10
CA THR A 42 -1.39 8.52 -1.77
C THR A 42 -2.36 7.88 -0.78
N VAL A 43 -1.86 7.17 0.24
CA VAL A 43 -2.70 6.64 1.33
C VAL A 43 -3.36 7.77 2.11
N LYS A 44 -2.65 8.87 2.38
CA LYS A 44 -3.18 10.03 3.09
C LYS A 44 -4.29 10.71 2.27
N ALA A 45 -4.05 10.97 0.99
CA ALA A 45 -5.04 11.52 0.07
C ALA A 45 -6.28 10.63 -0.04
N ALA A 46 -6.09 9.32 -0.24
CA ALA A 46 -7.19 8.36 -0.33
C ALA A 46 -8.03 8.33 0.95
N LYS A 47 -7.41 8.42 2.13
CA LYS A 47 -8.10 8.51 3.43
C LYS A 47 -8.88 9.81 3.61
N GLN A 48 -8.39 10.92 3.08
CA GLN A 48 -9.09 12.21 3.13
C GLN A 48 -10.33 12.19 2.23
N LEU A 49 -10.20 11.64 1.02
CA LEU A 49 -11.28 11.54 0.03
C LEU A 49 -12.28 10.40 0.31
N THR A 50 -12.01 9.55 1.32
CA THR A 50 -12.92 8.45 1.66
C THR A 50 -14.23 9.03 2.21
N PRO A 51 -15.39 8.62 1.68
CA PRO A 51 -16.66 9.06 2.23
C PRO A 51 -16.80 8.62 3.69
N SER A 52 -17.27 9.53 4.53
CA SER A 52 -17.61 9.20 5.91
C SER A 52 -19.03 8.63 5.98
N ALA A 53 -19.38 7.97 7.08
CA ALA A 53 -20.68 7.29 7.20
C ALA A 53 -21.88 8.25 7.08
N SER A 54 -21.70 9.54 7.40
CA SER A 54 -22.71 10.59 7.22
C SER A 54 -22.91 11.00 5.75
N ASP A 55 -21.93 10.79 4.88
CA ASP A 55 -21.95 11.31 3.50
C ASP A 55 -22.55 10.30 2.50
N ILE A 56 -22.77 9.05 2.93
CA ILE A 56 -23.31 8.00 2.07
C ILE A 56 -24.84 8.16 2.01
N LYS A 57 -25.34 8.76 0.93
CA LYS A 57 -26.78 8.81 0.62
C LYS A 57 -27.18 7.59 -0.21
N VAL A 58 -28.18 6.85 0.25
CA VAL A 58 -28.81 5.75 -0.50
C VAL A 58 -30.13 6.30 -1.04
N ASN A 59 -30.32 6.30 -2.36
CA ASN A 59 -31.51 6.93 -3.01
C ASN A 59 -31.78 8.38 -2.54
N GLY A 60 -30.73 9.18 -2.35
CA GLY A 60 -30.84 10.57 -1.88
C GLY A 60 -31.14 10.73 -0.39
N LYS A 61 -31.45 9.64 0.32
CA LYS A 61 -31.70 9.64 1.77
C LYS A 61 -30.46 9.24 2.55
N SER A 62 -30.13 10.00 3.58
CA SER A 62 -29.12 9.62 4.58
C SER A 62 -29.77 8.69 5.59
N TYR A 63 -29.31 7.44 5.66
CA TYR A 63 -29.78 6.49 6.65
C TYR A 63 -28.85 6.54 7.87
N SER A 64 -29.29 7.19 8.95
CA SER A 64 -28.71 6.92 10.26
C SER A 64 -29.27 5.58 10.75
N ARG A 65 -28.40 4.63 11.10
CA ARG A 65 -28.88 3.32 11.58
C ARG A 65 -29.36 3.47 13.02
N LYS A 66 -30.64 3.18 13.26
CA LYS A 66 -31.15 2.91 14.61
C LYS A 66 -30.64 1.52 15.05
N LYS A 67 -30.29 1.38 16.34
CA LYS A 67 -29.82 0.13 16.94
C LYS A 67 -30.79 -1.01 16.55
N ARG A 68 -30.29 -2.07 15.91
CA ARG A 68 -31.12 -3.23 15.59
C ARG A 68 -31.13 -4.15 16.79
N GLN A 69 -32.28 -4.30 17.41
CA GLN A 69 -32.49 -5.36 18.39
C GLN A 69 -32.64 -6.69 17.64
N VAL A 70 -31.77 -7.65 17.91
CA VAL A 70 -31.90 -9.03 17.40
C VAL A 70 -32.20 -9.88 18.62
N ARG A 71 -33.45 -10.36 18.73
CA ARG A 71 -33.99 -11.05 19.93
C ARG A 71 -33.99 -10.14 21.18
N LYS A 72 -33.58 -10.62 22.36
CA LYS A 72 -33.45 -9.84 23.61
C LYS A 72 -32.14 -9.06 23.74
N THR A 73 -31.28 -9.12 22.72
CA THR A 73 -29.96 -8.50 22.76
C THR A 73 -29.94 -7.32 21.81
N VAL A 74 -29.67 -6.12 22.33
CA VAL A 74 -29.36 -4.96 21.50
C VAL A 74 -27.98 -5.22 20.90
N VAL A 75 -27.96 -5.74 19.67
CA VAL A 75 -26.70 -5.91 18.94
C VAL A 75 -26.31 -4.52 18.47
N GLU A 76 -25.41 -3.88 19.21
CA GLU A 76 -24.63 -2.77 18.69
C GLU A 76 -23.73 -3.33 17.58
N GLU A 77 -24.27 -3.44 16.37
CA GLU A 77 -23.45 -3.52 15.17
C GLU A 77 -22.72 -2.18 15.05
N ASN A 78 -21.62 -2.08 15.80
CA ASN A 78 -20.69 -0.99 15.83
C ASN A 78 -20.00 -0.90 14.46
N TYR A 79 -20.74 -0.42 13.45
CA TYR A 79 -20.12 0.25 12.31
C TYR A 79 -19.57 1.56 12.86
N THR A 80 -18.38 1.47 13.46
CA THR A 80 -17.67 2.66 13.93
C THR A 80 -17.51 3.59 12.73
N ALA A 81 -18.05 4.81 12.85
CA ALA A 81 -17.83 5.85 11.87
C ALA A 81 -16.31 5.98 11.59
N GLY A 82 -15.93 6.14 10.32
CA GLY A 82 -14.52 6.19 9.93
C GLY A 82 -13.83 4.82 9.73
N MET A 83 -14.55 3.69 9.83
CA MET A 83 -14.02 2.38 9.41
C MET A 83 -13.50 2.40 7.95
N GLY A 84 -14.11 3.19 7.08
CA GLY A 84 -13.65 3.36 5.70
C GLY A 84 -12.20 3.86 5.63
N LYS A 85 -11.90 4.96 6.35
CA LYS A 85 -10.53 5.52 6.43
C LYS A 85 -9.53 4.52 7.01
N LYS A 86 -9.93 3.75 8.03
CA LYS A 86 -9.08 2.69 8.63
C LYS A 86 -8.84 1.52 7.69
N SER A 87 -9.77 1.26 6.76
CA SER A 87 -9.68 0.18 5.79
C SER A 87 -8.68 0.47 4.67
N ILE A 88 -8.35 1.73 4.38
CA ILE A 88 -7.38 2.05 3.32
C ILE A 88 -5.96 1.72 3.76
N GLY A 89 -5.21 1.09 2.87
CA GLY A 89 -3.79 0.86 3.10
C GLY A 89 -3.05 0.37 1.87
N LYS A 90 -1.85 -0.15 2.14
CA LYS A 90 -0.88 -0.60 1.15
C LYS A 90 -0.91 -2.12 1.09
N LYS A 91 -0.90 -2.69 -0.10
CA LYS A 91 -0.74 -4.12 -0.34
C LYS A 91 0.46 -4.36 -1.24
N MET A 92 1.38 -5.20 -0.77
CA MET A 92 2.46 -5.73 -1.59
C MET A 92 1.91 -6.84 -2.47
N LEU A 93 2.25 -6.80 -3.76
CA LEU A 93 1.95 -7.88 -4.70
C LEU A 93 3.09 -8.89 -4.65
N THR A 94 2.92 -9.97 -3.89
CA THR A 94 3.95 -10.99 -3.69
C THR A 94 4.17 -11.88 -4.91
N LYS A 95 3.15 -12.00 -5.78
CA LYS A 95 3.19 -12.80 -7.02
C LYS A 95 3.66 -12.01 -8.24
N ALA A 96 3.94 -10.71 -8.11
CA ALA A 96 4.42 -9.91 -9.22
C ALA A 96 5.91 -10.20 -9.50
N LYS A 97 6.29 -10.26 -10.78
CA LYS A 97 7.70 -10.46 -11.21
C LYS A 97 8.61 -9.38 -10.64
N ASN A 98 8.14 -8.14 -10.65
CA ASN A 98 8.81 -6.99 -10.07
C ASN A 98 8.18 -6.59 -8.73
N PRO A 99 8.93 -6.01 -7.78
CA PRO A 99 8.36 -5.53 -6.53
C PRO A 99 7.32 -4.43 -6.81
N MET A 100 6.06 -4.73 -6.50
CA MET A 100 4.93 -3.82 -6.74
C MET A 100 4.11 -3.61 -5.46
N LEU A 101 3.62 -2.39 -5.31
CA LEU A 101 2.76 -1.98 -4.20
C LEU A 101 1.52 -1.28 -4.77
N VAL A 102 0.35 -1.67 -4.27
CA VAL A 102 -0.93 -1.03 -4.61
C VAL A 102 -1.57 -0.44 -3.37
N VAL A 103 -2.06 0.80 -3.47
CA VAL A 103 -2.91 1.42 -2.45
C VAL A 103 -4.35 1.00 -2.72
N ARG A 104 -5.04 0.46 -1.72
CA ARG A 104 -6.43 -0.04 -1.86
C ARG A 104 -7.14 -0.13 -0.53
N ALA A 105 -8.46 -0.30 -0.58
CA ALA A 105 -9.24 -0.78 0.56
C ALA A 105 -8.83 -2.22 0.93
N ARG A 106 -8.49 -2.44 2.19
CA ARG A 106 -8.13 -3.73 2.80
C ARG A 106 -9.39 -4.45 3.24
N ASP A 107 -9.74 -5.46 2.46
CA ASP A 107 -10.76 -6.45 2.78
C ASP A 107 -10.10 -7.68 3.44
N ILE A 108 -10.88 -8.41 4.24
CA ILE A 108 -10.54 -9.67 4.90
C ILE A 108 -9.96 -10.68 3.90
N SER A 109 -10.59 -10.83 2.73
CA SER A 109 -10.14 -11.71 1.64
C SER A 109 -8.73 -11.39 1.13
N ILE A 110 -8.17 -10.24 1.54
CA ILE A 110 -6.95 -9.63 1.02
C ILE A 110 -5.95 -9.32 2.15
N GLY A 111 -6.23 -9.74 3.39
CA GLY A 111 -5.38 -9.52 4.57
C GLY A 111 -5.79 -8.31 5.44
N GLY A 112 -7.02 -7.80 5.26
CA GLY A 112 -7.63 -6.84 6.18
C GLY A 112 -8.10 -7.50 7.48
N LYS A 113 -8.14 -6.75 8.60
CA LYS A 113 -8.73 -7.27 9.84
C LYS A 113 -10.26 -7.36 9.70
N LYS A 114 -10.88 -8.38 10.30
CA LYS A 114 -12.34 -8.64 10.30
C LYS A 114 -13.21 -7.42 10.66
N LYS A 115 -12.64 -6.47 11.41
CA LYS A 115 -13.30 -5.27 11.91
C LYS A 115 -13.34 -4.09 10.94
N TYR A 116 -12.84 -4.22 9.71
CA TYR A 116 -12.73 -3.10 8.77
C TYR A 116 -13.68 -3.26 7.57
N GLY A 117 -14.40 -2.18 7.23
CA GLY A 117 -15.36 -2.13 6.11
C GLY A 117 -14.73 -2.05 4.71
N GLY A 118 -13.54 -2.61 4.50
CA GLY A 118 -12.83 -2.51 3.23
C GLY A 118 -13.52 -3.22 2.06
N PHE A 119 -14.25 -4.32 2.35
CA PHE A 119 -15.14 -4.97 1.38
C PHE A 119 -16.19 -3.99 0.87
N TYR A 120 -16.86 -3.28 1.78
CA TYR A 120 -17.93 -2.33 1.44
C TYR A 120 -17.43 -1.17 0.57
N LEU A 121 -16.27 -0.60 0.93
CA LEU A 121 -15.63 0.45 0.13
C LEU A 121 -15.34 0.00 -1.30
N ARG A 122 -14.83 -1.22 -1.46
CA ARG A 122 -14.45 -1.75 -2.76
C ARG A 122 -15.65 -2.14 -3.62
N GLN A 123 -16.63 -2.80 -3.02
CA GLN A 123 -17.71 -3.43 -3.75
C GLN A 123 -18.87 -2.46 -4.04
N PHE A 124 -19.18 -1.56 -3.10
CA PHE A 124 -20.37 -0.72 -3.18
C PHE A 124 -20.05 0.76 -3.42
N ILE A 125 -18.98 1.28 -2.81
CA ILE A 125 -18.67 2.72 -2.89
C ILE A 125 -17.85 3.02 -4.15
N LEU A 126 -16.77 2.29 -4.39
CA LEU A 126 -15.91 2.52 -5.56
C LEU A 126 -16.64 2.23 -6.87
N ARG A 127 -17.37 1.11 -6.93
CA ARG A 127 -18.09 0.67 -8.13
C ARG A 127 -19.47 1.32 -8.27
N GLY A 128 -20.06 1.77 -7.17
CA GLY A 128 -21.49 2.10 -7.12
C GLY A 128 -22.37 0.85 -7.18
N THR A 129 -23.65 1.04 -6.92
CA THR A 129 -24.72 0.07 -7.15
C THR A 129 -25.92 0.79 -7.75
N LYS A 130 -27.00 0.05 -8.07
CA LYS A 130 -28.28 0.64 -8.50
C LYS A 130 -28.76 1.78 -7.60
N ASN A 131 -28.48 1.70 -6.28
CA ASN A 131 -29.00 2.63 -5.27
C ASN A 131 -27.94 3.59 -4.70
N ILE A 132 -26.67 3.41 -5.05
CA ILE A 132 -25.53 4.17 -4.50
C ILE A 132 -24.66 4.62 -5.67
N LYS A 133 -24.50 5.93 -5.85
CA LYS A 133 -23.61 6.47 -6.90
C LYS A 133 -22.16 6.07 -6.62
N SER A 134 -21.43 5.69 -7.67
CA SER A 134 -20.00 5.39 -7.59
C SER A 134 -19.20 6.61 -7.13
N ASN A 135 -18.28 6.41 -6.20
CA ASN A 135 -17.31 7.42 -5.79
C ASN A 135 -15.89 6.88 -6.04
N PRO A 136 -15.25 7.26 -7.16
CA PRO A 136 -13.89 6.84 -7.51
C PRO A 136 -12.82 7.62 -6.72
N PHE A 137 -12.93 7.65 -5.39
CA PHE A 137 -12.01 8.41 -4.53
C PHE A 137 -10.56 7.93 -4.62
N MET A 138 -10.35 6.66 -5.00
CA MET A 138 -9.02 6.09 -5.23
C MET A 138 -8.35 6.68 -6.48
N ASP A 139 -9.10 6.87 -7.56
CA ASP A 139 -8.59 7.44 -8.80
C ASP A 139 -8.29 8.93 -8.62
N LYS A 140 -9.15 9.64 -7.89
CA LYS A 140 -8.91 11.03 -7.47
C LYS A 140 -7.63 11.13 -6.64
N ALA A 141 -7.43 10.24 -5.67
CA ALA A 141 -6.20 10.22 -4.86
C ALA A 141 -4.95 9.91 -5.69
N TYR A 142 -5.06 9.00 -6.67
CA TYR A 142 -3.96 8.70 -7.58
C TYR A 142 -3.61 9.91 -8.46
N ASN A 143 -4.60 10.57 -9.06
CA ASN A 143 -4.38 11.74 -9.90
C ASN A 143 -3.74 12.90 -9.12
N GLN A 144 -4.07 13.06 -7.84
CA GLN A 144 -3.43 14.05 -6.97
C GLN A 144 -1.95 13.76 -6.70
N THR A 145 -1.51 12.49 -6.73
CA THR A 145 -0.16 12.10 -6.31
C THR A 145 0.71 11.50 -7.42
N LYS A 146 0.16 11.27 -8.62
CA LYS A 146 0.76 10.53 -9.73
C LYS A 146 2.22 10.91 -10.04
N GLY A 147 2.53 12.20 -10.15
CA GLY A 147 3.89 12.68 -10.46
C GLY A 147 4.85 12.71 -9.26
N LEU A 148 4.32 12.89 -8.06
CA LEU A 148 5.14 12.97 -6.84
C LEU A 148 5.66 11.60 -6.41
N VAL A 149 4.87 10.55 -6.64
CA VAL A 149 5.21 9.18 -6.25
C VAL A 149 6.30 8.60 -7.16
N THR A 150 6.30 8.89 -8.46
CA THR A 150 7.36 8.41 -9.37
C THR A 150 8.68 9.11 -9.09
N ALA A 151 8.70 10.44 -9.06
CA ALA A 151 9.92 11.21 -8.81
C ALA A 151 10.54 10.89 -7.42
N ALA A 152 9.71 10.74 -6.39
CA ALA A 152 10.19 10.37 -5.05
C ALA A 152 10.72 8.92 -4.99
N ALA A 153 10.16 8.00 -5.78
CA ALA A 153 10.67 6.64 -5.88
C ALA A 153 12.03 6.60 -6.58
N GLU A 154 12.16 7.29 -7.71
CA GLU A 154 13.41 7.42 -8.45
C GLU A 154 14.52 7.97 -7.56
N SER A 155 14.32 9.15 -6.96
CA SER A 155 15.31 9.77 -6.09
C SER A 155 15.77 8.84 -4.95
N LYS A 156 14.85 8.13 -4.31
CA LYS A 156 15.18 7.21 -3.21
C LYS A 156 15.88 5.94 -3.68
N ILE A 157 15.52 5.40 -4.83
CA ILE A 157 16.18 4.24 -5.42
C ILE A 157 17.60 4.63 -5.84
N THR A 158 17.78 5.76 -6.52
CA THR A 158 19.10 6.26 -6.91
C THR A 158 20.00 6.47 -5.69
N LYS A 159 19.49 7.10 -4.62
CA LYS A 159 20.24 7.25 -3.36
C LYS A 159 20.61 5.90 -2.73
N TYR A 160 19.73 4.91 -2.79
CA TYR A 160 20.02 3.57 -2.28
C TYR A 160 21.11 2.87 -3.11
N ILE A 161 21.03 2.96 -4.43
CA ILE A 161 22.02 2.39 -5.35
C ILE A 161 23.37 3.07 -5.13
N GLN A 162 23.42 4.40 -5.10
CA GLN A 162 24.65 5.16 -4.85
C GLN A 162 25.28 4.75 -3.52
N LYS A 163 24.50 4.70 -2.44
CA LYS A 163 24.97 4.24 -1.13
C LYS A 163 25.48 2.79 -1.15
N ALA A 164 24.95 1.94 -2.02
CA ALA A 164 25.45 0.57 -2.17
C ALA A 164 26.77 0.53 -2.93
N ILE A 165 26.95 1.40 -3.93
CA ILE A 165 28.19 1.59 -4.68
C ILE A 165 29.28 2.18 -3.76
N ASP A 166 28.98 3.23 -2.99
CA ASP A 166 29.94 3.88 -2.10
C ASP A 166 30.44 2.98 -0.95
N ARG A 167 29.78 1.84 -0.71
CA ARG A 167 30.18 0.84 0.29
C ARG A 167 31.10 -0.25 -0.27
N LEU A 168 31.21 -0.34 -1.60
CA LEU A 168 32.17 -1.21 -2.27
C LEU A 168 33.59 -0.75 -1.94
#